data_AF-A0A0E3NHT8-F1
#
_entry.id   AF-A0A0E3NHT8-F1
#
_cell.length_a   1.000
_cell.length_b   1.000
_cell.length_c   1.000
_cell.angle_alpha   90.00
_cell.angle_beta   90.00
_cell.angle_gamma   90.00
#
_symmetry.space_group_name_H-M   'P 1'
#
loop_
_entity.id
_entity.type
_entity.pdbx_description
1 polymer ?
#
loop_
_entity_poly.entity_id
_entity_poly.type
_entity_poly.pdbx_seq_one_letter_code
_entity_poly.pdbx_strand_id
1 'polypeptide(L)'
;MLIVLSLGGSILAKNLDPDRFLKYAEVLRKVSKKHTLLVVAGGGEAARSYIDTARAVGADEVTCDYIGIEITRLNARLLAAALGSDASPEIPTNYLEAAKAIRPGRVVVMGGVTPGQTTDAVAAILAEFLRADLLIIATSIDGVYSADPNCDPSAVKYDRISPEKLINIVMSIEMKAGSKSPVDPVAAKIIERCKLDALVMDARNPDTLGQILDREAAEKSPISCGTWITAKM
;
A
#
# COMPACT_ATOMS: atom_id res chain seq x y z
N MET A 1 -15.93 -5.76 -6.83
CA MET A 1 -14.91 -6.17 -5.86
C MET A 1 -14.70 -5.05 -4.86
N LEU A 2 -14.36 -5.39 -3.62
CA LEU A 2 -13.81 -4.50 -2.61
C LEU A 2 -12.28 -4.62 -2.64
N ILE A 3 -11.61 -3.51 -2.94
CA ILE A 3 -10.17 -3.44 -3.12
C ILE A 3 -9.59 -2.52 -2.05
N VAL A 4 -8.54 -2.98 -1.38
CA VAL A 4 -7.71 -2.13 -0.52
C VAL A 4 -6.37 -1.89 -1.19
N LEU A 5 -5.95 -0.63 -1.27
CA LEU A 5 -4.71 -0.20 -1.90
C LEU A 5 -3.79 0.43 -0.85
N SER A 6 -2.66 -0.19 -0.53
CA SER A 6 -1.53 0.49 0.13
C SER A 6 -0.77 1.27 -0.93
N LEU A 7 -0.79 2.60 -0.86
CA LEU A 7 -0.11 3.47 -1.83
C LEU A 7 1.12 4.11 -1.18
N GLY A 8 2.30 3.64 -1.58
CA GLY A 8 3.58 4.07 -1.01
C GLY A 8 3.80 5.59 -1.08
N GLY A 9 4.07 6.20 0.06
CA GLY A 9 4.21 7.67 0.17
C GLY A 9 5.40 8.24 -0.62
N SER A 10 6.47 7.46 -0.79
CA SER A 10 7.61 7.83 -1.65
C SER A 10 7.26 7.89 -3.14
N ILE A 11 6.09 7.38 -3.52
CA ILE A 11 5.55 7.45 -4.86
C ILE A 11 4.52 8.56 -4.92
N LEU A 12 3.50 8.52 -4.07
CA LEU A 12 2.41 9.50 -4.08
C LEU A 12 2.93 10.91 -3.81
N ALA A 13 3.69 11.10 -2.73
CA ALA A 13 4.12 12.39 -2.21
C ALA A 13 5.56 12.76 -2.62
N LYS A 14 6.10 12.15 -3.70
CA LYS A 14 7.43 12.46 -4.19
C LYS A 14 7.52 13.94 -4.58
N ASN A 15 8.39 14.69 -3.90
CA ASN A 15 8.55 16.15 -4.07
C ASN A 15 7.24 16.95 -3.88
N LEU A 16 6.20 16.37 -3.28
CA LEU A 16 4.86 16.95 -3.20
C LEU A 16 4.33 17.46 -4.56
N ASP A 17 4.64 16.75 -5.64
CA ASP A 17 4.25 17.09 -7.01
C ASP A 17 2.72 17.06 -7.20
N PRO A 18 2.05 18.20 -7.45
CA PRO A 18 0.60 18.27 -7.62
C PRO A 18 0.07 17.41 -8.78
N ASP A 19 0.82 17.33 -9.89
CA ASP A 19 0.41 16.55 -11.07
C ASP A 19 0.33 15.06 -10.73
N ARG A 20 1.13 14.62 -9.76
CA ARG A 20 1.14 13.24 -9.30
C ARG A 20 -0.14 12.90 -8.54
N PHE A 21 -0.56 13.76 -7.63
CA PHE A 21 -1.83 13.61 -6.92
C PHE A 21 -3.02 13.65 -7.88
N LEU A 22 -3.02 14.57 -8.85
CA LEU A 22 -4.06 14.68 -9.87
C LEU A 22 -4.16 13.41 -10.75
N LYS A 23 -3.02 12.87 -11.20
CA LYS A 23 -2.98 11.63 -12.00
C LYS A 23 -3.52 10.43 -11.21
N TYR A 24 -3.11 10.27 -9.95
CA TYR A 24 -3.69 9.22 -9.10
C TYR A 24 -5.18 9.43 -8.88
N ALA A 25 -5.62 10.65 -8.59
CA ALA A 25 -7.03 10.95 -8.41
C ALA A 25 -7.86 10.56 -9.65
N GLU A 26 -7.36 10.84 -10.85
CA GLU A 26 -8.00 10.43 -12.11
C GLU A 26 -8.13 8.90 -12.23
N VAL A 27 -7.05 8.16 -11.97
CA VAL A 27 -7.05 6.69 -12.04
C VAL A 27 -7.99 6.09 -10.99
N LEU A 28 -7.88 6.53 -9.74
CA LEU A 28 -8.69 6.02 -8.64
C LEU A 28 -10.18 6.32 -8.83
N ARG A 29 -10.53 7.49 -9.41
CA ARG A 29 -11.90 7.83 -9.82
C ARG A 29 -12.44 6.87 -10.88
N LYS A 30 -11.62 6.48 -11.86
CA LYS A 30 -12.05 5.51 -12.89
C LYS A 30 -12.31 4.14 -12.28
N VAL A 31 -11.44 3.70 -11.36
CA VAL A 31 -11.56 2.43 -10.63
C VAL A 31 -12.79 2.42 -9.71
N SER A 32 -13.05 3.51 -8.97
CA SER A 32 -14.16 3.59 -8.00
C SER A 32 -15.55 3.47 -8.63
N LYS A 33 -15.67 3.74 -9.93
CA LYS A 33 -16.93 3.55 -10.68
C LYS A 33 -17.30 2.08 -10.87
N LYS A 34 -16.31 1.16 -10.82
CA LYS A 34 -16.51 -0.28 -11.02
C LYS A 34 -16.33 -1.09 -9.73
N HIS A 35 -15.56 -0.56 -8.78
CA HIS A 35 -15.14 -1.27 -7.57
C HIS A 35 -15.27 -0.38 -6.33
N THR A 36 -15.48 -1.00 -5.17
CA THR A 36 -15.35 -0.30 -3.89
C THR A 36 -13.86 -0.19 -3.58
N LEU A 37 -13.37 1.03 -3.40
CA LEU A 37 -11.93 1.29 -3.27
C LEU A 37 -11.60 2.03 -1.97
N LEU A 38 -10.67 1.47 -1.21
CA LEU A 38 -10.07 2.09 -0.05
C LEU A 38 -8.56 2.23 -0.25
N VAL A 39 -8.01 3.39 0.09
CA VAL A 39 -6.60 3.72 -0.10
C VAL A 39 -5.97 4.08 1.24
N VAL A 40 -4.85 3.43 1.56
CA VAL A 40 -3.98 3.76 2.69
C VAL A 40 -2.74 4.46 2.12
N ALA A 41 -2.60 5.76 2.38
CA ALA A 41 -1.49 6.56 1.89
C ALA A 41 -0.27 6.43 2.81
N GLY A 42 0.91 6.17 2.22
CA GLY A 42 2.19 6.13 2.95
C GLY A 42 2.75 7.52 3.29
N GLY A 43 3.71 7.55 4.21
CA GLY A 43 4.33 8.81 4.69
C GLY A 43 5.43 9.38 3.79
N GLY A 44 6.15 8.53 3.07
CA GLY A 44 7.19 8.97 2.12
C GLY A 44 8.41 9.61 2.77
N GLU A 45 9.09 10.48 2.02
CA GLU A 45 10.30 11.16 2.49
C GLU A 45 10.01 12.13 3.64
N ALA A 46 8.90 12.86 3.59
CA ALA A 46 8.49 13.75 4.67
C ALA A 46 8.38 13.01 6.01
N ALA A 47 7.75 11.84 6.05
CA ALA A 47 7.64 11.08 7.30
C ALA A 47 9.02 10.71 7.86
N ARG A 48 9.95 10.27 7.00
CA ARG A 48 11.31 9.93 7.41
C ARG A 48 12.04 11.14 7.99
N SER A 49 12.01 12.28 7.30
CA SER A 49 12.68 13.51 7.77
C SER A 49 12.14 13.99 9.12
N TYR A 50 10.82 13.93 9.33
CA TYR A 50 10.20 14.31 10.60
C TYR A 50 10.51 13.30 11.72
N ILE A 51 10.47 12.00 11.42
CA ILE A 51 10.85 10.93 12.37
C ILE A 51 12.32 11.06 12.78
N ASP A 52 13.23 11.25 11.82
CA ASP A 52 14.66 11.38 12.09
C ASP A 52 14.95 12.63 12.93
N THR A 53 14.23 13.73 12.67
CA THR A 53 14.30 14.94 13.50
C THR A 53 13.77 14.68 14.91
N ALA A 54 12.63 13.99 15.06
CA ALA A 54 12.07 13.63 16.36
C ALA A 54 13.04 12.76 17.18
N ARG A 55 13.66 11.77 16.53
CA ARG A 55 14.67 10.91 17.16
C ARG A 55 15.90 11.72 17.57
N ALA A 56 16.35 12.66 16.75
CA ALA A 56 17.50 13.52 17.06
C ALA A 56 17.26 14.46 18.26
N VAL A 57 16.00 14.84 18.53
CA VAL A 57 15.64 15.63 19.72
C VAL A 57 15.29 14.76 20.95
N GLY A 58 15.45 13.44 20.85
CA GLY A 58 15.28 12.50 21.97
C GLY A 58 13.85 11.97 22.17
N ALA A 59 13.00 12.02 21.15
CA ALA A 59 11.68 11.38 21.21
C ALA A 59 11.79 9.85 21.27
N ASP A 60 10.85 9.20 21.95
CA ASP A 60 10.69 7.73 21.90
C ASP A 60 10.09 7.26 20.56
N GLU A 61 10.19 5.96 20.27
CA GLU A 61 9.72 5.40 19.00
C GLU A 61 8.19 5.48 18.85
N VAL A 62 7.43 5.45 19.94
CA VAL A 62 5.96 5.62 19.90
C VAL A 62 5.60 7.04 19.43
N THR A 63 6.32 8.04 19.93
CA THR A 63 6.19 9.44 19.49
C THR A 63 6.60 9.59 18.02
N CYS A 64 7.69 8.93 17.61
CA CYS A 64 8.10 8.90 16.21
C CYS A 64 7.02 8.30 15.30
N ASP A 65 6.41 7.20 15.72
CA ASP A 65 5.31 6.57 14.98
C ASP A 65 4.09 7.50 14.85
N TYR A 66 3.70 8.19 15.94
CA TYR A 66 2.61 9.18 15.87
C TYR A 66 2.90 10.29 14.86
N ILE A 67 4.15 10.79 14.82
CA ILE A 67 4.56 11.78 13.83
C ILE A 67 4.44 11.21 12.41
N GLY A 68 4.91 9.97 12.20
CA GLY A 68 4.76 9.27 10.92
C GLY A 68 3.30 9.13 10.49
N ILE A 69 2.41 8.76 11.43
CA ILE A 69 0.97 8.65 11.21
C ILE A 69 0.37 10.00 10.79
N GLU A 70 0.72 11.10 11.45
CA GLU A 70 0.22 12.41 11.06
C GLU A 70 0.67 12.80 9.64
N ILE A 71 1.91 12.53 9.26
CA ILE A 71 2.37 12.77 7.88
C ILE A 71 1.60 11.91 6.87
N THR A 72 1.34 10.63 7.17
CA THR A 72 0.53 9.78 6.27
C THR A 72 -0.88 10.33 6.09
N ARG A 73 -1.49 10.88 7.15
CA ARG A 73 -2.82 11.51 7.11
C ARG A 73 -2.81 12.82 6.33
N LEU A 74 -1.72 13.59 6.37
CA LEU A 74 -1.55 14.76 5.50
C LEU A 74 -1.51 14.36 4.02
N ASN A 75 -0.76 13.32 3.66
CA ASN A 75 -0.75 12.80 2.29
C ASN A 75 -2.14 12.27 1.86
N ALA A 76 -2.86 11.60 2.75
CA ALA A 76 -4.24 11.17 2.53
C ALA A 76 -5.18 12.35 2.26
N ARG A 77 -5.05 13.45 3.03
CA ARG A 77 -5.82 14.70 2.82
C ARG A 77 -5.53 15.33 1.46
N LEU A 78 -4.27 15.37 1.03
CA LEU A 78 -3.89 15.89 -0.29
C LEU A 78 -4.51 15.07 -1.42
N LEU A 79 -4.48 13.73 -1.32
CA LEU A 79 -5.11 12.86 -2.30
C LEU A 79 -6.63 13.01 -2.32
N ALA A 80 -7.27 13.10 -1.15
CA ALA A 80 -8.70 13.36 -1.05
C ALA A 80 -9.08 14.72 -1.66
N ALA A 81 -8.25 15.75 -1.46
CA ALA A 81 -8.45 17.06 -2.08
C ALA A 81 -8.37 16.99 -3.61
N ALA A 82 -7.42 16.23 -4.16
CA ALA A 82 -7.31 16.01 -5.60
C ALA A 82 -8.50 15.21 -6.18
N LEU A 83 -9.08 14.28 -5.40
CA LEU A 83 -10.28 13.53 -5.75
C LEU A 83 -11.56 14.39 -5.68
N GLY A 84 -11.61 15.40 -4.82
CA GLY A 84 -12.76 16.28 -4.65
C GLY A 84 -14.00 15.51 -4.18
N SER A 85 -15.12 15.67 -4.90
CA SER A 85 -16.39 15.02 -4.54
C SER A 85 -16.38 13.49 -4.63
N ASP A 86 -15.34 12.92 -5.26
CA ASP A 86 -15.16 11.48 -5.38
C ASP A 86 -14.48 10.85 -4.16
N ALA A 87 -13.97 11.65 -3.21
CA ALA A 87 -13.44 11.14 -1.95
C ALA A 87 -14.53 11.00 -0.87
N SER A 88 -14.28 10.16 0.14
CA SER A 88 -14.97 10.26 1.42
C SER A 88 -14.74 11.66 2.03
N PRO A 89 -15.76 12.26 2.68
CA PRO A 89 -15.66 13.64 3.17
C PRO A 89 -14.64 13.80 4.29
N GLU A 90 -14.40 12.75 5.07
CA GLU A 90 -13.43 12.72 6.16
C GLU A 90 -12.35 11.68 5.89
N ILE A 91 -11.18 11.91 6.48
CA ILE A 91 -10.07 10.97 6.51
C ILE A 91 -10.23 10.09 7.75
N PRO A 92 -10.59 8.81 7.60
CA PRO A 92 -10.71 7.90 8.73
C PRO A 92 -9.41 7.78 9.52
N THR A 93 -9.54 7.72 10.84
CA THR A 93 -8.40 7.54 11.76
C THR A 93 -8.31 6.12 12.31
N ASN A 94 -9.34 5.30 12.09
CA ASN A 94 -9.41 3.90 12.48
C ASN A 94 -10.22 3.06 11.46
N TYR A 95 -10.13 1.73 11.60
CA TYR A 95 -10.77 0.78 10.67
C TYR A 95 -12.31 0.88 10.66
N LEU A 96 -12.94 1.20 11.79
CA LEU A 96 -14.39 1.32 11.88
C LEU A 96 -14.90 2.57 11.15
N GLU A 97 -14.20 3.70 11.28
CA GLU A 97 -14.48 4.91 10.50
C GLU A 97 -14.31 4.65 9.00
N ALA A 98 -13.26 3.92 8.60
CA ALA A 98 -13.03 3.58 7.21
C ALA A 98 -14.19 2.74 6.62
N ALA A 99 -14.68 1.76 7.38
CA ALA A 99 -15.85 0.98 6.99
C ALA A 99 -17.13 1.83 6.86
N LYS A 100 -17.36 2.76 7.80
CA LYS A 100 -18.52 3.67 7.77
C LYS A 100 -18.44 4.70 6.64
N ALA A 101 -17.24 5.03 6.18
CA ALA A 101 -17.01 5.99 5.12
C ALA A 101 -17.31 5.45 3.70
N ILE A 102 -17.47 4.13 3.54
CA ILE A 102 -17.71 3.50 2.24
C ILE A 102 -19.02 4.00 1.65
N ARG A 103 -18.95 4.55 0.43
CA ARG A 103 -20.11 4.90 -0.39
C ARG A 103 -19.87 4.52 -1.85
N PRO A 104 -20.90 4.06 -2.59
CA PRO A 104 -20.76 3.72 -4.00
C PRO A 104 -20.17 4.88 -4.82
N GLY A 105 -19.21 4.57 -5.70
CA GLY A 105 -18.56 5.54 -6.58
C GLY A 105 -17.50 6.43 -5.91
N ARG A 106 -17.37 6.38 -4.57
CA ARG A 106 -16.39 7.17 -3.83
C ARG A 106 -15.18 6.34 -3.38
N VAL A 107 -14.06 7.02 -3.22
CA VAL A 107 -12.80 6.47 -2.72
C VAL A 107 -12.65 6.86 -1.26
N VAL A 108 -12.49 5.88 -0.38
CA VAL A 108 -12.09 6.15 1.02
C VAL A 108 -10.58 6.30 1.05
N VAL A 109 -10.06 7.40 1.59
CA VAL A 109 -8.61 7.63 1.73
C VAL A 109 -8.28 7.79 3.21
N MET A 110 -7.30 7.02 3.69
CA MET A 110 -6.81 7.09 5.07
C MET A 110 -5.28 7.05 5.13
N GLY A 111 -4.74 7.35 6.31
CA GLY A 111 -3.32 7.16 6.62
C GLY A 111 -3.13 6.02 7.62
N GLY A 112 -2.09 6.13 8.44
CA GLY A 112 -1.84 5.23 9.56
C GLY A 112 -2.88 5.34 10.68
N VAL A 113 -2.97 4.27 11.47
CA VAL A 113 -3.97 4.11 12.53
C VAL A 113 -3.34 4.19 13.91
N THR A 114 -2.35 3.34 14.19
CA THR A 114 -1.74 3.20 15.53
C THR A 114 -0.24 2.93 15.41
N PRO A 115 0.57 3.32 16.42
CA PRO A 115 1.99 3.00 16.48
C PRO A 115 2.33 1.51 16.32
N GLY A 116 3.54 1.23 15.87
CA GLY A 116 4.04 -0.13 15.60
C GLY A 116 3.54 -0.76 14.30
N GLN A 117 2.97 0.03 13.37
CA GLN A 117 2.44 -0.47 12.10
C GLN A 117 2.93 0.36 10.93
N THR A 118 3.41 -0.31 9.88
CA THR A 118 3.60 0.31 8.57
C THR A 118 2.27 0.46 7.84
N THR A 119 2.25 1.26 6.77
CA THR A 119 1.02 1.42 5.97
C THR A 119 0.61 0.17 5.21
N ASP A 120 1.55 -0.72 4.90
CA ASP A 120 1.24 -2.04 4.34
C ASP A 120 0.50 -2.91 5.36
N ALA A 121 0.94 -2.88 6.63
CA ALA A 121 0.25 -3.59 7.71
C ALA A 121 -1.16 -3.01 7.94
N VAL A 122 -1.30 -1.68 7.98
CA VAL A 122 -2.60 -1.00 8.08
C VAL A 122 -3.54 -1.42 6.93
N ALA A 123 -3.04 -1.45 5.69
CA ALA A 123 -3.81 -1.88 4.54
C ALA A 123 -4.21 -3.36 4.61
N ALA A 124 -3.31 -4.24 5.06
CA ALA A 124 -3.62 -5.65 5.24
C ALA A 124 -4.67 -5.89 6.34
N ILE A 125 -4.57 -5.21 7.49
CA ILE A 125 -5.57 -5.26 8.55
C ILE A 125 -6.91 -4.73 8.05
N LEU A 126 -6.91 -3.62 7.32
CA LEU A 126 -8.13 -3.05 6.74
C LEU A 126 -8.79 -4.03 5.74
N ALA A 127 -7.99 -4.67 4.91
CA ALA A 127 -8.45 -5.67 3.95
C ALA A 127 -9.09 -6.88 4.65
N GLU A 128 -8.46 -7.39 5.71
CA GLU A 128 -9.04 -8.44 6.55
C GLU A 128 -10.34 -7.98 7.22
N PHE A 129 -10.33 -6.80 7.84
CA PHE A 129 -11.47 -6.24 8.56
C PHE A 129 -12.71 -6.10 7.67
N LEU A 130 -12.50 -5.68 6.42
CA LEU A 130 -13.56 -5.50 5.43
C LEU A 130 -13.84 -6.76 4.59
N ARG A 131 -13.08 -7.84 4.78
CA ARG A 131 -13.10 -9.03 3.92
C ARG A 131 -12.96 -8.66 2.44
N ALA A 132 -11.94 -7.88 2.15
CA ALA A 132 -11.63 -7.42 0.79
C ALA A 132 -11.38 -8.60 -0.16
N ASP A 133 -11.74 -8.40 -1.42
CA ASP A 133 -11.47 -9.37 -2.48
C ASP A 133 -10.00 -9.33 -2.90
N LEU A 134 -9.35 -8.17 -2.77
CA LEU A 134 -7.97 -7.94 -3.21
C LEU A 134 -7.27 -6.87 -2.37
N LEU A 135 -6.00 -7.14 -2.00
CA LEU A 135 -5.06 -6.15 -1.49
C LEU A 135 -4.00 -5.82 -2.54
N ILE A 136 -3.82 -4.54 -2.86
CA ILE A 136 -2.73 -4.08 -3.73
C ILE A 136 -1.72 -3.32 -2.88
N ILE A 137 -0.48 -3.76 -2.92
CA ILE A 137 0.68 -3.07 -2.35
C ILE A 137 1.42 -2.36 -3.49
N ALA A 138 1.06 -1.10 -3.67
CA ALA A 138 1.61 -0.22 -4.70
C ALA A 138 2.87 0.47 -4.17
N THR A 139 4.02 -0.09 -4.54
CA THR A 139 5.35 0.29 -4.04
C THR A 139 6.28 0.69 -5.19
N SER A 140 7.52 1.06 -4.86
CA SER A 140 8.54 1.53 -5.83
C SER A 140 9.35 0.39 -6.46
N ILE A 141 9.14 -0.82 -5.99
CA ILE A 141 9.67 -2.06 -6.56
C ILE A 141 8.60 -2.70 -7.44
N ASP A 142 9.02 -3.44 -8.45
CA ASP A 142 8.12 -4.01 -9.45
C ASP A 142 7.64 -5.42 -9.13
N GLY A 143 7.99 -5.97 -7.97
CA GLY A 143 7.50 -7.26 -7.49
C GLY A 143 8.31 -7.79 -6.31
N VAL A 144 8.03 -9.03 -5.94
CA VAL A 144 8.76 -9.80 -4.94
C VAL A 144 9.84 -10.61 -5.66
N TYR A 145 11.05 -10.57 -5.12
CA TYR A 145 12.24 -11.25 -5.67
C TYR A 145 12.71 -12.37 -4.75
N SER A 146 13.50 -13.30 -5.28
CA SER A 146 14.13 -14.38 -4.49
C SER A 146 15.12 -13.87 -3.43
N ALA A 147 15.70 -12.69 -3.65
CA ALA A 147 16.57 -11.95 -2.74
C ALA A 147 16.43 -10.44 -3.01
N ASP A 148 17.04 -9.58 -2.19
CA ASP A 148 17.06 -8.13 -2.47
C ASP A 148 17.86 -7.87 -3.77
N PRO A 149 17.23 -7.37 -4.85
CA PRO A 149 17.89 -7.15 -6.14
C PRO A 149 18.96 -6.05 -6.10
N ASN A 150 18.98 -5.20 -5.06
CA ASN A 150 20.05 -4.21 -4.88
C ASN A 150 21.32 -4.82 -4.30
N CYS A 151 21.22 -5.99 -3.64
CA CYS A 151 22.33 -6.67 -2.99
C CYS A 151 22.75 -7.95 -3.73
N ASP A 152 21.83 -8.58 -4.45
CA ASP A 152 22.05 -9.84 -5.16
C ASP A 152 21.65 -9.72 -6.64
N PRO A 153 22.62 -9.61 -7.56
CA PRO A 153 22.35 -9.54 -9.00
C PRO A 153 21.69 -10.81 -9.58
N SER A 154 21.70 -11.93 -8.86
CA SER A 154 21.04 -13.17 -9.26
C SER A 154 19.58 -13.25 -8.80
N ALA A 155 19.07 -12.21 -8.14
CA ALA A 155 17.69 -12.13 -7.69
C ALA A 155 16.70 -12.26 -8.87
N VAL A 156 15.79 -13.22 -8.76
CA VAL A 156 14.76 -13.49 -9.77
C VAL A 156 13.42 -13.00 -9.25
N LYS A 157 12.71 -12.22 -10.07
CA LYS A 157 11.34 -11.78 -9.79
C LYS A 157 10.37 -12.95 -9.92
N TYR A 158 9.44 -13.06 -8.99
CA TYR A 158 8.35 -14.02 -9.11
C TYR A 158 7.13 -13.39 -9.79
N ASP A 159 6.46 -14.12 -10.68
CA ASP A 159 5.17 -13.69 -11.22
C ASP A 159 4.02 -14.03 -10.26
N ARG A 160 4.08 -15.21 -9.64
CA ARG A 160 3.10 -15.75 -8.69
C ARG A 160 3.80 -16.47 -7.54
N ILE A 161 3.36 -16.23 -6.31
CA ILE A 161 3.83 -16.92 -5.10
C ILE A 161 2.68 -17.21 -4.14
N SER A 162 2.90 -18.15 -3.22
CA SER A 162 1.96 -18.43 -2.14
C SER A 162 2.20 -17.47 -0.97
N PRO A 163 1.21 -17.24 -0.10
CA PRO A 163 1.43 -16.44 1.11
C PRO A 163 2.54 -16.99 2.02
N GLU A 164 2.67 -18.31 2.13
CA GLU A 164 3.72 -18.97 2.91
C GLU A 164 5.11 -18.68 2.30
N LYS A 165 5.21 -18.70 0.97
CA LYS A 165 6.45 -18.35 0.26
C LYS A 165 6.80 -16.88 0.46
N LEU A 166 5.82 -15.97 0.44
CA LEU A 166 6.01 -14.55 0.72
C LEU A 166 6.62 -14.34 2.11
N ILE A 167 6.07 -14.95 3.16
CA ILE A 167 6.60 -14.84 4.52
C ILE A 167 8.05 -15.31 4.58
N ASN A 168 8.35 -16.48 4.02
CA ASN A 168 9.71 -17.03 4.05
C ASN A 168 10.73 -16.08 3.40
N ILE A 169 10.35 -15.42 2.30
CA ILE A 169 11.19 -14.41 1.64
C ILE A 169 11.36 -13.18 2.52
N VAL A 170 10.26 -12.59 3.02
CA VAL A 170 10.27 -11.37 3.83
C VAL A 170 11.11 -11.56 5.10
N MET A 171 10.92 -12.67 5.82
CA MET A 171 11.70 -13.01 7.01
C MET A 171 13.19 -13.16 6.69
N SER A 172 13.54 -13.76 5.56
CA SER A 172 14.94 -13.95 5.14
C SER A 172 15.63 -12.64 4.74
N ILE A 173 14.88 -11.70 4.16
CA ILE A 173 15.41 -10.39 3.72
C ILE A 173 15.62 -9.47 4.93
N GLU A 174 14.69 -9.40 5.89
CA GLU A 174 14.85 -8.55 7.07
C GLU A 174 16.06 -8.93 7.94
N MET A 175 16.38 -10.23 8.03
CA MET A 175 17.57 -10.69 8.74
C MET A 175 18.88 -10.17 8.13
N LYS A 176 18.87 -9.68 6.88
CA LYS A 176 20.00 -9.04 6.22
C LYS A 176 19.94 -7.53 6.47
N ALA A 177 20.71 -7.04 7.44
CA ALA A 177 20.75 -5.63 7.83
C ALA A 177 20.90 -4.68 6.61
N GLY A 178 20.00 -3.69 6.51
CA GLY A 178 20.00 -2.67 5.44
C GLY A 178 19.22 -3.03 4.17
N SER A 179 18.65 -4.24 4.07
CA SER A 179 17.88 -4.66 2.90
C SER A 179 16.47 -4.05 2.89
N LYS A 180 15.94 -3.74 1.71
CA LYS A 180 14.57 -3.23 1.57
C LYS A 180 13.62 -4.39 1.37
N SER A 181 12.88 -4.75 2.42
CA SER A 181 11.84 -5.77 2.29
C SER A 181 10.77 -5.33 1.28
N PRO A 182 10.31 -6.21 0.40
CA PRO A 182 9.29 -5.86 -0.59
C PRO A 182 7.92 -5.60 0.01
N VAL A 183 7.63 -6.24 1.14
CA VAL A 183 6.40 -6.13 1.91
C VAL A 183 6.76 -6.20 3.39
N ASP A 184 6.05 -5.43 4.21
CA ASP A 184 6.17 -5.50 5.67
C ASP A 184 5.88 -6.92 6.23
N PRO A 185 6.65 -7.42 7.21
CA PRO A 185 6.41 -8.71 7.88
C PRO A 185 5.01 -8.92 8.43
N VAL A 186 4.46 -7.90 9.10
CA VAL A 186 3.14 -7.96 9.70
C VAL A 186 2.09 -8.04 8.60
N ALA A 187 2.24 -7.24 7.54
CA ALA A 187 1.40 -7.33 6.35
C ALA A 187 1.47 -8.73 5.71
N ALA A 188 2.67 -9.28 5.49
CA ALA A 188 2.85 -10.62 4.94
C ALA A 188 2.17 -11.70 5.80
N LYS A 189 2.27 -11.59 7.13
CA LYS A 189 1.61 -12.52 8.06
C LYS A 189 0.09 -12.42 8.04
N ILE A 190 -0.44 -11.21 7.85
CA ILE A 190 -1.89 -11.01 7.71
C ILE A 190 -2.37 -11.59 6.37
N ILE A 191 -1.65 -11.36 5.28
CA ILE A 191 -1.98 -11.93 3.96
C ILE A 191 -2.09 -13.46 4.04
N GLU A 192 -1.12 -14.12 4.69
CA GLU A 192 -1.15 -15.57 4.91
C GLU A 192 -2.31 -16.02 5.80
N ARG A 193 -2.46 -15.43 7.00
CA ARG A 193 -3.49 -15.90 7.96
C ARG A 193 -4.90 -15.75 7.40
N CYS A 194 -5.14 -14.72 6.58
CA CYS A 194 -6.45 -14.40 6.03
C CYS A 194 -6.71 -15.06 4.67
N LYS A 195 -5.70 -15.71 4.08
CA LYS A 195 -5.77 -16.25 2.71
C LYS A 195 -6.22 -15.18 1.71
N LEU A 196 -5.68 -13.98 1.86
CA LEU A 196 -6.03 -12.81 1.06
C LEU A 196 -5.26 -12.87 -0.26
N ASP A 197 -5.97 -12.77 -1.39
CA ASP A 197 -5.31 -12.54 -2.68
C ASP A 197 -4.72 -11.12 -2.65
N ALA A 198 -3.43 -11.01 -3.01
CA ALA A 198 -2.72 -9.75 -2.98
C ALA A 198 -1.83 -9.56 -4.22
N LEU A 199 -1.50 -8.31 -4.53
CA LEU A 199 -0.61 -7.92 -5.62
C LEU A 199 0.43 -6.93 -5.13
N VAL A 200 1.71 -7.25 -5.29
CA VAL A 200 2.81 -6.29 -5.11
C VAL A 200 3.22 -5.76 -6.47
N MET A 201 3.20 -4.45 -6.67
CA MET A 201 3.46 -3.86 -7.99
C MET A 201 4.21 -2.53 -7.92
N ASP A 202 4.87 -2.19 -9.04
CA ASP A 202 5.45 -0.87 -9.24
C ASP A 202 4.35 0.14 -9.59
N ALA A 203 4.16 1.11 -8.71
CA ALA A 203 3.17 2.16 -8.91
C ALA A 203 3.77 3.48 -9.39
N ARG A 204 5.04 3.56 -9.77
CA ARG A 204 5.66 4.81 -10.29
C ARG A 204 4.91 5.40 -11.49
N ASN A 205 4.20 4.57 -12.25
CA ASN A 205 3.24 5.03 -13.24
C ASN A 205 1.79 4.73 -12.75
N PRO A 206 0.98 5.76 -12.45
CA PRO A 206 -0.42 5.58 -12.03
C PRO A 206 -1.28 4.79 -13.03
N ASP A 207 -1.02 4.92 -14.34
CA ASP A 207 -1.84 4.26 -15.38
C ASP A 207 -1.76 2.72 -15.30
N THR A 208 -0.64 2.19 -14.80
CA THR A 208 -0.44 0.76 -14.59
C THR A 208 -1.50 0.18 -13.66
N LEU A 209 -1.90 0.92 -12.62
CA LEU A 209 -2.92 0.48 -11.66
C LEU A 209 -4.29 0.30 -12.35
N GLY A 210 -4.69 1.28 -13.17
CA GLY A 210 -5.96 1.20 -13.91
C GLY A 210 -5.98 0.03 -14.88
N GLN A 211 -4.88 -0.19 -15.61
CA GLN A 211 -4.76 -1.30 -16.55
C GLN A 211 -4.85 -2.66 -15.90
N ILE A 212 -4.25 -2.85 -14.72
CA ILE A 212 -4.30 -4.13 -13.99
C ILE A 212 -5.72 -4.44 -13.56
N LEU A 213 -6.41 -3.47 -12.96
CA LEU A 213 -7.77 -3.65 -12.46
C LEU A 213 -8.80 -3.82 -13.58
N ASP A 214 -8.55 -3.23 -14.75
CA ASP A 214 -9.35 -3.47 -15.95
C ASP A 214 -9.06 -4.86 -16.59
N ARG A 215 -7.81 -5.35 -16.52
CA ARG A 215 -7.38 -6.64 -17.08
C ARG A 215 -7.67 -7.84 -16.18
N GLU A 216 -7.82 -7.65 -14.87
CA GLU A 216 -8.23 -8.71 -13.94
C GLU A 216 -9.63 -9.27 -14.25
N ALA A 217 -10.46 -8.53 -14.96
CA ALA A 217 -11.70 -9.07 -15.51
C ALA A 217 -11.45 -10.16 -16.58
N ALA A 218 -10.23 -10.28 -17.11
CA ALA A 218 -9.95 -11.08 -18.30
C ALA A 218 -9.17 -12.38 -18.04
N GLU A 219 -8.21 -12.46 -17.10
CA GLU A 219 -7.60 -13.73 -16.66
C GLU A 219 -6.43 -13.45 -15.71
N LYS A 220 -6.21 -14.34 -14.73
CA LYS A 220 -5.03 -14.44 -13.86
C LYS A 220 -3.75 -14.80 -14.66
N SER A 221 -3.48 -14.07 -15.74
CA SER A 221 -2.31 -14.19 -16.61
C SER A 221 -1.05 -13.63 -15.91
N PRO A 222 0.17 -14.05 -16.30
CA PRO A 222 1.40 -13.47 -15.74
C PRO A 222 1.52 -12.04 -16.25
N ILE A 223 1.23 -11.08 -15.38
CA ILE A 223 1.40 -9.67 -15.74
C ILE A 223 2.83 -9.29 -15.37
N SER A 224 3.58 -8.79 -16.34
CA SER A 224 4.93 -8.25 -16.16
C SER A 224 5.05 -7.08 -15.18
N CYS A 225 3.94 -6.63 -14.58
CA CYS A 225 3.85 -5.42 -13.77
C CYS A 225 3.89 -5.65 -12.25
N GLY A 226 3.98 -6.90 -11.78
CA GLY A 226 3.90 -7.20 -10.34
C GLY A 226 4.11 -8.67 -10.00
N THR A 227 4.02 -8.98 -8.71
CA THR A 227 3.95 -10.34 -8.19
C THR A 227 2.60 -10.57 -7.54
N TRP A 228 1.88 -11.57 -8.05
CA TRP A 228 0.62 -12.03 -7.47
C TRP A 228 0.89 -12.96 -6.29
N ILE A 229 0.20 -12.72 -5.18
CA ILE A 229 0.14 -13.61 -4.03
C ILE A 229 -1.25 -14.22 -4.02
N THR A 230 -1.34 -15.51 -4.29
CA THR A 230 -2.63 -16.20 -4.39
C THR A 230 -2.75 -17.27 -3.34
N ALA A 231 -3.80 -17.20 -2.52
CA ALA A 231 -4.02 -18.17 -1.45
C ALA A 231 -4.65 -19.48 -1.94
N LYS A 232 -5.12 -19.52 -3.19
CA LYS A 232 -5.57 -20.73 -3.89
C LYS A 232 -4.57 -21.08 -4.99
N MET A 233 -3.53 -21.84 -4.64
CA MET A 233 -2.73 -22.60 -5.60
C MET A 233 -3.02 -24.09 -5.44
#